data_AF-A0A9E5UVC9-F1
#
_entry.id   AF-A0A9E5UVC9-F1
#
_cell.length_a   1.000
_cell.length_b   1.000
_cell.length_c   1.000
_cell.angle_alpha   90.00
_cell.angle_beta   90.00
_cell.angle_gamma   90.00
#
_symmetry.space_group_name_H-M   'P 1'
#
loop_
_entity.id
_entity.type
_entity.pdbx_description
1 polymer ?
#
loop_
_entity_poly.entity_id
_entity_poly.type
_entity_poly.pdbx_seq_one_letter_code
_entity_poly.pdbx_strand_id
1 'polypeptide(L)'
;MKPAAYRLLVGFTLLLGLGLLLSVNDPWFTDAYYYYNAGEQLAQGEGLRDMALWVYVNAPDEVPTESHRYWMPLASIIFAVPMALLGTGFNVAQLAQVPFLMGLACQGMWLGWRLSANQRIAWVAGLSTALGGFYLPFWLSTDTFALFGCVGSGA
;
A
#
# COMPACT_ATOMS: atom_id res chain seq x y z
N MET A 1 -25.84 0.60 -6.77
CA MET A 1 -25.44 -0.81 -6.96
C MET A 1 -25.78 -1.63 -5.71
N LYS A 2 -26.03 -2.94 -5.83
CA LYS A 2 -26.40 -3.79 -4.68
C LYS A 2 -25.19 -4.07 -3.76
N PRO A 3 -25.35 -4.10 -2.42
CA PRO A 3 -24.25 -4.39 -1.48
C PRO A 3 -23.56 -5.75 -1.69
N ALA A 4 -24.27 -6.74 -2.23
CA ALA A 4 -23.69 -8.04 -2.56
C ALA A 4 -22.55 -7.97 -3.58
N ALA A 5 -22.59 -7.02 -4.53
CA ALA A 5 -21.54 -6.86 -5.53
C ALA A 5 -20.22 -6.40 -4.90
N TYR A 6 -20.26 -5.44 -3.99
CA TYR A 6 -19.07 -4.97 -3.27
C TYR A 6 -18.47 -6.09 -2.41
N ARG A 7 -19.28 -6.89 -1.72
CA ARG A 7 -18.78 -8.03 -0.94
C ARG A 7 -18.05 -9.05 -1.79
N LEU A 8 -18.57 -9.35 -2.99
CA LEU A 8 -17.91 -10.23 -3.95
C LEU A 8 -16.59 -9.66 -4.44
N LEU A 9 -16.54 -8.36 -4.78
CA LEU A 9 -15.31 -7.70 -5.20
C LEU A 9 -14.27 -7.67 -4.08
N VAL A 10 -14.68 -7.39 -2.85
CA VAL A 10 -13.80 -7.43 -1.66
C VAL A 10 -13.23 -8.83 -1.48
N GLY A 11 -14.07 -9.88 -1.53
CA GLY A 11 -13.60 -11.26 -1.44
C GLY A 11 -12.60 -11.62 -2.54
N PHE A 12 -12.87 -11.24 -3.79
CA PHE A 12 -11.94 -11.42 -4.90
C PHE A 12 -10.61 -10.69 -4.67
N THR A 13 -10.67 -9.43 -4.26
CA THR A 13 -9.49 -8.58 -4.05
C THR A 13 -8.64 -9.07 -2.88
N LEU A 14 -9.28 -9.60 -1.83
CA LEU A 14 -8.59 -10.24 -0.72
C LEU A 14 -7.82 -11.48 -1.18
N LEU A 15 -8.45 -12.36 -1.96
CA LEU A 15 -7.78 -13.56 -2.51
C LEU A 15 -6.62 -13.19 -3.44
N LEU A 16 -6.81 -12.17 -4.29
CA LEU A 16 -5.74 -11.61 -5.12
C LEU A 16 -4.59 -11.11 -4.25
N GLY A 17 -4.90 -10.32 -3.21
CA GLY A 17 -3.91 -9.79 -2.30
C GLY A 17 -3.13 -10.87 -1.56
N LEU A 18 -3.81 -11.89 -1.04
CA LEU A 18 -3.15 -13.06 -0.43
C LEU A 18 -2.21 -13.78 -1.41
N GLY A 19 -2.62 -13.93 -2.67
CA GLY A 19 -1.75 -14.49 -3.71
C GLY A 19 -0.49 -13.66 -3.97
N LEU A 20 -0.62 -12.33 -3.98
CA LEU A 20 0.50 -11.41 -4.15
C LEU A 20 1.47 -11.45 -2.96
N LEU A 21 0.96 -11.47 -1.73
CA LEU A 21 1.77 -11.59 -0.50
C LEU A 21 2.65 -12.85 -0.50
N LEU A 22 2.17 -13.94 -1.08
CA LEU A 22 2.93 -15.19 -1.18
C LEU A 22 3.95 -15.19 -2.32
N SER A 23 3.86 -14.23 -3.24
CA SER A 23 4.67 -14.19 -4.47
C SER A 23 5.80 -13.16 -4.41
N VAL A 24 5.67 -12.13 -3.57
CA VAL A 24 6.63 -11.02 -3.47
C VAL A 24 7.22 -11.01 -2.06
N ASN A 25 8.50 -11.34 -1.95
CA ASN A 25 9.16 -11.52 -0.65
C ASN A 25 10.05 -10.35 -0.24
N ASP A 26 10.35 -9.44 -1.16
CA ASP A 26 11.21 -8.27 -0.92
C ASP A 26 10.71 -7.06 -1.71
N PRO A 27 11.02 -5.82 -1.28
CA PRO A 27 10.72 -4.63 -2.06
C PRO A 27 11.39 -4.65 -3.44
N TRP A 28 10.64 -4.33 -4.49
CA TRP A 28 11.14 -4.42 -5.87
C TRP A 28 11.86 -3.17 -6.40
N PHE A 29 11.83 -2.08 -5.65
CA PHE A 29 12.48 -0.83 -6.04
C PHE A 29 12.86 -0.02 -4.80
N THR A 30 13.77 0.93 -5.01
CA THR A 30 14.48 1.63 -3.93
C THR A 30 13.55 2.39 -2.98
N ASP A 31 12.51 3.05 -3.48
CA ASP A 31 11.62 3.86 -2.63
C ASP A 31 10.76 3.00 -1.70
N ALA A 32 10.47 1.75 -2.08
CA ALA A 32 9.76 0.83 -1.20
C ALA A 32 10.62 0.41 0.01
N TYR A 33 11.95 0.34 -0.14
CA TYR A 33 12.86 0.14 0.99
C TYR A 33 12.86 1.33 1.94
N TYR A 34 12.76 2.55 1.41
CA TYR A 34 12.76 3.76 2.23
C TYR A 34 11.61 3.75 3.27
N TYR A 35 10.39 3.49 2.81
CA TYR A 35 9.25 3.42 3.73
C TYR A 35 9.26 2.19 4.63
N TYR A 36 9.69 1.03 4.10
CA TYR A 36 9.83 -0.20 4.88
C TYR A 36 10.82 -0.01 6.04
N ASN A 37 12.05 0.42 5.75
CA ASN A 37 13.12 0.54 6.74
C ASN A 37 12.72 1.51 7.86
N ALA A 38 12.19 2.68 7.52
CA ALA A 38 11.74 3.64 8.54
C ALA A 38 10.53 3.12 9.34
N GLY A 39 9.63 2.35 8.73
CA GLY A 39 8.53 1.69 9.42
C GLY A 39 9.02 0.59 10.37
N GLU A 40 10.05 -0.15 9.98
CA GLU A 40 10.70 -1.18 10.80
C GLU A 40 11.36 -0.55 12.04
N GLN A 41 12.12 0.54 11.86
CA GLN A 41 12.71 1.30 12.96
C GLN A 41 11.63 1.82 13.94
N LEU A 42 10.53 2.36 13.39
CA LEU A 42 9.42 2.81 14.21
C LEU A 42 8.77 1.67 14.99
N ALA A 43 8.56 0.51 14.36
CA ALA A 43 8.00 -0.68 15.02
C ALA A 43 8.90 -1.23 16.13
N GLN A 44 10.22 -1.03 16.02
CA GLN A 44 11.22 -1.42 17.02
C GLN A 44 11.37 -0.39 18.16
N GLY A 45 10.71 0.77 18.07
CA GLY A 45 10.79 1.82 19.08
C GLY A 45 11.94 2.81 18.90
N GLU A 46 12.67 2.73 17.79
CA GLU A 46 13.80 3.61 17.45
C GLU A 46 13.36 4.95 16.83
N GLY A 47 12.05 5.09 16.56
CA GLY A 47 11.45 6.24 15.89
C GLY A 47 11.63 6.18 14.36
N LEU A 48 11.21 7.26 13.68
CA LEU A 48 11.37 7.39 12.23
C LEU A 48 12.81 7.77 11.89
N ARG A 49 13.67 6.76 11.68
CA ARG A 49 15.10 6.95 11.41
C ARG A 49 15.54 6.28 10.12
N ASP A 50 16.48 6.91 9.44
CA ASP A 50 17.22 6.32 8.33
C ASP A 50 18.54 5.72 8.86
N MET A 51 18.74 4.44 8.60
CA MET A 51 19.94 3.68 8.97
C MET A 51 20.98 3.63 7.85
N ALA A 52 20.62 4.10 6.66
CA ALA A 52 21.45 4.14 5.47
C ALA A 52 21.07 5.35 4.61
N LEU A 53 22.02 5.82 3.80
CA LEU A 53 21.74 6.84 2.80
C LEU A 53 20.86 6.25 1.68
N TRP A 54 19.65 6.76 1.54
CA TRP A 54 18.73 6.36 0.47
C TRP A 54 18.85 7.23 -0.79
N VAL A 55 18.99 8.56 -0.66
CA VAL A 55 19.16 9.51 -1.77
C VAL A 55 20.10 10.65 -1.41
N TYR A 56 20.80 11.22 -2.39
CA TYR A 56 21.73 12.35 -2.18
C TYR A 56 21.04 13.71 -1.96
N VAL A 57 19.72 13.80 -2.14
CA VAL A 57 18.95 15.01 -1.83
C VAL A 57 18.95 15.18 -0.31
N ASN A 58 19.60 16.25 0.18
CA ASN A 58 19.77 16.52 1.61
C ASN A 58 20.46 15.37 2.38
N ALA A 59 21.50 14.77 1.76
CA ALA A 59 22.28 13.71 2.38
C ALA A 59 22.79 14.13 3.77
N PRO A 60 22.57 13.33 4.81
CA PRO A 60 23.11 13.60 6.13
C PRO A 60 24.63 13.36 6.15
N ASP A 61 25.32 14.03 7.08
CA ASP A 61 26.75 13.78 7.31
C ASP A 61 27.00 12.39 7.93
N GLU A 62 26.03 11.87 8.70
CA GLU A 62 26.09 10.57 9.36
C GLU A 62 24.71 9.90 9.49
N VAL A 63 24.71 8.58 9.67
CA VAL A 63 23.54 7.75 10.02
C VAL A 63 23.81 7.01 11.33
N PRO A 64 22.80 6.79 12.20
CA PRO A 64 21.38 7.00 11.95
C PRO A 64 20.91 8.45 12.08
N THR A 65 20.06 8.87 11.16
CA THR A 65 19.50 10.24 11.14
C THR A 65 17.97 10.20 11.11
N GLU A 66 17.30 11.34 11.24
CA GLU A 66 15.84 11.43 11.07
C GLU A 66 15.46 11.13 9.61
N SER A 67 14.50 10.22 9.40
CA SER A 67 13.94 10.00 8.06
C SER A 67 12.89 11.05 7.73
N HIS A 68 12.29 10.98 6.53
CA HIS A 68 11.14 11.82 6.13
C HIS A 68 11.40 13.33 6.10
N ARG A 69 12.66 13.73 5.89
CA ARG A 69 13.04 15.14 5.68
C ARG A 69 12.49 15.74 4.39
N TYR A 70 12.07 14.91 3.44
CA TYR A 70 11.56 15.35 2.14
C TYR A 70 10.24 14.68 1.73
N TRP A 71 10.09 13.37 2.00
CA TRP A 71 8.83 12.63 1.76
C TRP A 71 8.03 12.49 3.06
N MET A 72 6.70 12.47 2.93
CA MET A 72 5.77 12.40 4.07
C MET A 72 5.77 11.01 4.74
N PRO A 73 5.60 10.91 6.08
CA PRO A 73 5.82 9.68 6.85
C PRO A 73 4.66 8.68 6.92
N LEU A 74 3.51 9.00 6.32
CA LEU A 74 2.29 8.23 6.55
C LEU A 74 2.44 6.74 6.18
N ALA A 75 3.11 6.41 5.07
CA ALA A 75 3.29 5.02 4.66
C ALA A 75 4.11 4.22 5.69
N SER A 76 5.25 4.75 6.16
CA SER A 76 6.05 4.10 7.21
C SER A 76 5.28 3.91 8.51
N ILE A 77 4.47 4.88 8.91
CA ILE A 77 3.62 4.76 10.11
C ILE A 77 2.61 3.62 9.94
N ILE A 78 1.97 3.54 8.77
CA ILE A 78 1.01 2.48 8.46
C ILE A 78 1.68 1.09 8.43
N PHE A 79 2.89 0.97 7.89
CA PHE A 79 3.65 -0.29 7.88
C PHE A 79 4.16 -0.70 9.26
N ALA A 80 4.47 0.25 10.14
CA ALA A 80 4.89 -0.03 11.50
C ALA A 80 3.82 -0.75 12.31
N VAL A 81 2.52 -0.53 12.03
CA VAL A 81 1.41 -1.11 12.80
C VAL A 81 1.43 -2.65 12.79
N PRO A 82 1.35 -3.35 11.63
CA PRO A 82 1.42 -4.81 11.64
C PRO A 82 2.79 -5.31 12.10
N MET A 83 3.89 -4.60 11.81
CA MET A 83 5.23 -5.01 12.25
C MET A 83 5.39 -4.97 13.78
N ALA A 84 4.81 -3.97 14.45
CA ALA A 84 4.82 -3.88 15.91
C ALA A 84 3.97 -4.99 16.58
N LEU A 85 2.97 -5.51 15.87
CA LEU A 85 2.04 -6.53 16.40
C LEU A 85 2.48 -7.98 16.10
N LEU A 86 3.09 -8.20 14.93
CA LEU A 86 3.34 -9.54 14.39
C LEU A 86 4.84 -9.84 14.19
N GLY A 87 5.72 -8.87 14.47
CA GLY A 87 7.15 -8.94 14.21
C GLY A 87 7.55 -8.21 12.93
N THR A 88 8.82 -7.83 12.83
CA THR A 88 9.33 -7.12 11.65
C THR A 88 9.53 -8.08 10.47
N GLY A 89 9.33 -7.57 9.26
CA GLY A 89 9.44 -8.34 8.03
C GLY A 89 8.62 -7.70 6.92
N PHE A 90 9.14 -7.79 5.69
CA PHE A 90 8.52 -7.17 4.52
C PHE A 90 7.07 -7.66 4.33
N ASN A 91 6.88 -8.96 4.25
CA ASN A 91 5.58 -9.63 4.17
C ASN A 91 4.59 -9.23 5.28
N VAL A 92 5.07 -8.93 6.48
CA VAL A 92 4.22 -8.40 7.57
C VAL A 92 3.81 -6.96 7.29
N ALA A 93 4.73 -6.10 6.85
CA ALA A 93 4.44 -4.72 6.46
C ALA A 93 3.42 -4.65 5.31
N GLN A 94 3.53 -5.53 4.31
CA GLN A 94 2.61 -5.59 3.16
C GLN A 94 1.14 -5.82 3.56
N LEU A 95 0.88 -6.48 4.70
CA LEU A 95 -0.48 -6.70 5.20
C LEU A 95 -1.26 -5.39 5.35
N ALA A 96 -0.57 -4.28 5.65
CA ALA A 96 -1.20 -2.99 5.79
C ALA A 96 -1.85 -2.49 4.49
N GLN A 97 -1.36 -2.91 3.31
CA GLN A 97 -1.87 -2.46 2.01
C GLN A 97 -3.16 -3.15 1.57
N VAL A 98 -3.41 -4.38 2.05
CA VAL A 98 -4.58 -5.17 1.68
C VAL A 98 -5.90 -4.42 1.87
N PRO A 99 -6.19 -3.80 3.03
CA PRO A 99 -7.41 -3.00 3.19
C PRO A 99 -7.50 -1.81 2.24
N PHE A 100 -6.38 -1.14 1.93
CA PHE A 100 -6.37 -0.02 0.99
C PHE A 100 -6.63 -0.47 -0.44
N LEU A 101 -6.07 -1.61 -0.87
CA LEU A 101 -6.37 -2.18 -2.18
C LEU A 101 -7.86 -2.55 -2.31
N MET A 102 -8.45 -3.18 -1.28
CA MET A 102 -9.88 -3.49 -1.25
C MET A 102 -10.74 -2.22 -1.34
N GLY A 103 -10.38 -1.19 -0.57
CA GLY A 103 -11.05 0.12 -0.61
C GLY A 103 -10.95 0.78 -1.98
N LEU A 104 -9.76 0.78 -2.58
CA LEU A 104 -9.50 1.34 -3.91
C LEU A 104 -10.30 0.62 -5.01
N ALA A 105 -10.34 -0.71 -5.00
CA ALA A 105 -11.17 -1.50 -5.93
C ALA A 105 -12.67 -1.14 -5.79
N CYS A 106 -13.14 -1.00 -4.55
CA CYS A 106 -14.51 -0.58 -4.27
C CYS A 106 -14.80 0.84 -4.76
N GLN A 107 -13.84 1.77 -4.66
CA GLN A 107 -13.96 3.12 -5.22
C GLN A 107 -14.05 3.10 -6.75
N GLY A 108 -13.23 2.31 -7.43
CA GLY A 108 -13.31 2.12 -8.88
C GLY A 108 -14.69 1.59 -9.31
N MET A 109 -15.19 0.59 -8.58
CA MET A 109 -16.54 0.06 -8.80
C MET A 109 -17.64 1.10 -8.56
N TRP A 110 -17.54 1.86 -7.48
CA TRP A 110 -18.48 2.92 -7.13
C TRP A 110 -18.51 4.02 -8.20
N LEU A 111 -17.35 4.48 -8.66
CA LEU A 111 -17.23 5.47 -9.74
C LEU A 111 -17.82 4.96 -11.05
N GLY A 112 -17.48 3.72 -11.44
CA GLY A 112 -18.04 3.10 -12.65
C GLY A 112 -19.57 3.04 -12.60
N TRP A 113 -20.17 2.75 -11.43
CA TRP A 113 -21.62 2.83 -11.25
C TRP A 113 -22.15 4.27 -11.29
N ARG A 114 -21.48 5.22 -10.61
CA ARG A 114 -21.91 6.63 -10.54
C ARG A 114 -21.96 7.31 -11.90
N LEU A 115 -20.98 7.03 -12.76
CA LEU A 115 -20.84 7.70 -14.05
C LEU A 115 -21.70 7.08 -15.16
N SER A 116 -22.04 5.79 -15.05
CA SER A 116 -22.72 5.06 -16.13
C SER A 116 -24.11 4.53 -15.78
N ALA A 117 -24.45 4.42 -14.48
CA ALA A 117 -25.58 3.65 -13.97
C ALA A 117 -25.67 2.20 -14.53
N ASN A 118 -24.55 1.66 -15.01
CA ASN A 118 -24.46 0.34 -15.64
C ASN A 118 -23.62 -0.61 -14.79
N GLN A 119 -24.19 -1.75 -14.42
CA GLN A 119 -23.52 -2.74 -13.58
C GLN A 119 -22.28 -3.34 -14.24
N ARG A 120 -22.29 -3.56 -15.56
CA ARG A 120 -21.14 -4.15 -16.26
C ARG A 120 -19.95 -3.19 -16.22
N ILE A 121 -20.18 -1.91 -16.48
CA ILE A 121 -19.14 -0.88 -16.42
C ILE A 121 -18.59 -0.74 -14.99
N ALA A 122 -19.46 -0.80 -13.98
CA ALA A 122 -19.03 -0.78 -12.59
C ALA A 122 -18.14 -1.98 -12.21
N TRP A 123 -18.47 -3.19 -12.67
CA TRP A 123 -17.63 -4.37 -12.48
C TRP A 123 -16.29 -4.26 -13.19
N VAL A 124 -16.29 -3.82 -14.46
CA VAL A 124 -15.06 -3.61 -15.21
C VAL A 124 -14.17 -2.60 -14.50
N ALA A 125 -14.70 -1.46 -14.06
CA ALA A 125 -13.94 -0.45 -13.34
C ALA A 125 -13.30 -1.02 -12.05
N GLY A 126 -14.08 -1.68 -11.20
CA GLY A 126 -13.58 -2.26 -9.95
C GLY A 126 -12.52 -3.35 -10.15
N LEU A 127 -12.75 -4.25 -11.11
CA LEU A 127 -11.80 -5.33 -11.43
C LEU A 127 -10.54 -4.79 -12.09
N SER A 128 -10.64 -3.83 -13.01
CA SER A 128 -9.48 -3.18 -13.61
C SER A 128 -8.64 -2.46 -12.54
N THR A 129 -9.28 -1.80 -11.57
CA THR A 129 -8.58 -1.20 -10.43
C THR A 129 -7.88 -2.25 -9.57
N ALA A 130 -8.56 -3.32 -9.17
CA ALA A 130 -7.96 -4.39 -8.35
C ALA A 130 -6.79 -5.09 -9.06
N LEU A 131 -6.94 -5.37 -10.36
CA LEU A 131 -5.92 -6.04 -11.15
C LEU A 131 -4.75 -5.13 -11.50
N GLY A 132 -4.91 -3.80 -11.54
CA GLY A 132 -3.83 -2.81 -11.69
C GLY A 132 -3.01 -2.86 -12.99
N GLY A 133 -3.14 -3.91 -13.81
CA GLY A 133 -2.29 -4.17 -14.96
C GLY A 133 -0.82 -4.18 -14.57
N PHE A 134 -0.07 -3.23 -15.11
CA PHE A 134 1.35 -3.00 -14.77
C PHE A 134 1.58 -2.76 -13.27
N TYR A 135 0.61 -2.15 -12.57
CA TYR A 135 0.74 -1.81 -11.14
C TYR A 135 0.43 -2.97 -10.19
N LEU A 136 -0.05 -4.11 -10.68
CA LEU A 136 -0.35 -5.29 -9.86
C LEU A 136 0.77 -5.65 -8.87
N PRO A 137 2.04 -5.75 -9.30
CA PRO A 137 3.16 -5.99 -8.40
C PRO A 137 3.35 -4.94 -7.29
N PHE A 138 2.88 -3.72 -7.50
CA PHE A 138 3.08 -2.58 -6.61
C PHE A 138 1.96 -2.41 -5.59
N TRP A 139 0.78 -3.02 -5.80
CA TRP A 139 -0.35 -2.80 -4.91
C TRP A 139 -0.10 -3.16 -3.45
N LEU A 140 0.69 -4.21 -3.22
CA LEU A 140 1.04 -4.63 -1.86
C LEU A 140 2.51 -4.37 -1.53
N SER A 141 3.21 -3.56 -2.31
CA SER A 141 4.57 -3.16 -1.98
C SER A 141 4.58 -2.16 -0.82
N THR A 142 5.72 -1.99 -0.16
CA THR A 142 5.91 -1.07 0.97
C THR A 142 6.15 0.35 0.49
N ASP A 143 5.22 0.87 -0.30
CA ASP A 143 5.24 2.22 -0.86
C ASP A 143 3.88 2.90 -0.69
N THR A 144 3.64 3.99 -1.41
CA THR A 144 2.40 4.77 -1.27
C THR A 144 1.27 4.34 -2.21
N PHE A 145 1.44 3.42 -3.16
CA PHE A 145 0.48 3.24 -4.28
C PHE A 145 -0.96 2.94 -3.84
N ALA A 146 -1.18 1.83 -3.11
CA ALA A 146 -2.54 1.45 -2.69
C ALA A 146 -3.10 2.41 -1.64
N LEU A 147 -2.28 2.81 -0.66
CA LEU A 147 -2.64 3.79 0.36
C LEU A 147 -3.06 5.15 -0.24
N PHE A 148 -2.21 5.74 -1.07
CA PHE A 148 -2.48 7.01 -1.74
C PHE A 148 -3.65 6.89 -2.71
N GLY A 149 -3.71 5.80 -3.48
CA GLY A 149 -4.85 5.54 -4.34
C GLY A 149 -6.15 5.50 -3.55
N CYS A 150 -6.19 4.78 -2.42
CA CYS A 150 -7.41 4.64 -1.63
C CYS A 150 -7.78 5.92 -0.86
N VAL A 151 -6.83 6.60 -0.23
CA VAL A 151 -7.10 7.75 0.64
C VAL A 151 -7.14 9.06 -0.15
N GLY A 152 -6.25 9.20 -1.13
CA GLY A 152 -6.13 10.40 -1.97
C GLY A 152 -7.20 10.51 -3.07
N SER A 153 -7.72 9.41 -3.60
CA SER A 153 -8.80 9.46 -4.60
C SER A 153 -10.20 9.73 -4.02
N GLY A 154 -10.33 9.72 -2.69
CA GLY A 154 -11.58 10.03 -1.98
C GLY A 154 -11.81 11.52 -1.70
N ALA A 155 -10.89 12.41 -2.12
CA ALA A 155 -10.95 13.86 -1.92
C ALA A 155 -11.55 14.60 -3.12
#